data_AF-A0ABD3HF03-F1
#
_entry.id   AF-A0ABD3HF03-F1
#
_cell.length_a   1.000
_cell.length_b   1.000
_cell.length_c   1.000
_cell.angle_alpha   90.00
_cell.angle_beta   90.00
_cell.angle_gamma   90.00
#
_symmetry.space_group_name_H-M   'P 1'
#
loop_
_entity.id
_entity.type
_entity.pdbx_description
1 polymer ?
#
loop_
_entity_poly.entity_id
_entity_poly.type
_entity_poly.pdbx_seq_one_letter_code
_entity_poly.pdbx_strand_id
1 'polypeptide(L)' 'MGCGNRVIQRGITHKLQIFFTHEGKGWGLRTLEQLPAGAFVCEYVGKILTNMEQEERINNAKADPTVTHTYPILLDGD' A
#
# COMPACT_ATOMS: atom_id res chain seq x y z
N MET A 1 -10.87 -24.92 15.53
CA MET A 1 -10.79 -24.73 14.07
C MET A 1 -10.68 -23.25 13.77
N GLY A 2 -9.72 -22.84 12.94
CA GLY A 2 -9.37 -21.42 12.76
C GLY A 2 -10.38 -20.65 11.92
N CYS A 3 -10.80 -19.47 12.39
CA CYS A 3 -11.69 -18.57 11.66
C CYS A 3 -11.07 -18.11 10.34
N GLY A 4 -11.68 -18.44 9.20
CA GLY A 4 -11.22 -18.08 7.85
C GLY A 4 -11.14 -16.58 7.60
N ASN A 5 -11.97 -15.78 8.29
CA ASN A 5 -12.07 -14.33 8.08
C ASN A 5 -10.97 -13.52 8.79
N ARG A 6 -10.00 -14.18 9.43
CA ARG A 6 -8.83 -13.51 10.02
C ARG A 6 -7.71 -13.28 8.99
N VAL A 7 -8.06 -13.02 7.73
CA VAL A 7 -7.10 -12.91 6.61
C VAL A 7 -6.08 -11.79 6.82
N ILE A 8 -6.53 -10.61 7.28
CA ILE A 8 -5.64 -9.46 7.55
C ILE A 8 -4.63 -9.79 8.67
N GLN A 9 -5.08 -10.44 9.74
CA GLN A 9 -4.22 -10.80 10.90
C GLN A 9 -3.18 -11.87 10.57
N ARG A 10 -3.34 -12.58 9.46
CA ARG A 10 -2.39 -13.58 8.97
C ARG A 10 -1.33 -12.97 8.05
N GLY A 11 -1.50 -11.71 7.64
CA GLY A 11 -0.60 -11.00 6.73
C GLY A 11 -0.59 -11.59 5.32
N ILE A 12 0.53 -11.39 4.62
CA ILE A 12 0.72 -11.83 3.24
C ILE A 12 0.83 -13.36 3.19
N THR A 13 -0.12 -14.01 2.52
CA THR A 13 -0.16 -15.47 2.34
C THR A 13 0.15 -15.93 0.91
N HIS A 14 0.14 -15.02 -0.05
CA HIS A 14 0.38 -15.30 -1.46
C HIS A 14 1.81 -14.95 -1.88
N LYS A 15 2.32 -15.62 -2.91
CA LYS A 15 3.66 -15.35 -3.46
C LYS A 15 3.66 -14.08 -4.29
N LEU A 16 4.10 -12.98 -3.69
CA LEU A 16 4.19 -11.67 -4.34
C LEU A 16 5.63 -11.35 -4.75
N GLN A 17 5.79 -10.61 -5.84
CA GLN A 17 7.08 -10.12 -6.33
C GLN A 17 6.98 -8.63 -6.66
N ILE A 18 7.96 -7.88 -6.15
CA ILE A 18 8.24 -6.51 -6.58
C ILE A 18 9.05 -6.57 -7.88
N PHE A 19 8.61 -5.85 -8.90
CA PHE A 19 9.28 -5.80 -10.20
C PHE A 19 9.27 -4.40 -10.78
N PHE A 20 10.23 -4.08 -11.65
CA PHE A 20 10.23 -2.81 -12.37
C PHE A 20 9.41 -2.96 -13.66
N THR A 21 8.46 -2.05 -13.87
CA THR A 21 7.56 -2.08 -15.02
C THR A 21 8.25 -1.58 -16.30
N HIS A 22 7.95 -2.20 -17.43
CA HIS A 22 8.55 -1.82 -18.72
C HIS A 22 7.94 -0.54 -19.32
N GLU A 23 6.73 -0.17 -18.91
CA GLU A 23 5.96 0.96 -19.45
C GLU A 23 6.23 2.29 -18.72
N GLY A 24 7.31 2.38 -17.93
CA GLY A 24 7.69 3.62 -17.24
C GLY A 24 6.84 3.99 -16.03
N LYS A 25 6.02 3.06 -15.50
CA LYS A 25 5.22 3.27 -14.27
C LYS A 25 6.06 3.09 -12.98
N GLY A 26 7.35 2.81 -13.11
CA GLY A 26 8.24 2.55 -11.98
C GLY A 26 8.09 1.14 -11.43
N TRP A 27 8.14 1.01 -10.10
CA TRP A 27 7.99 -0.26 -9.40
C TRP A 27 6.53 -0.72 -9.34
N GLY A 28 6.31 -2.01 -9.54
CA GLY A 28 5.00 -2.66 -9.44
C GLY A 28 5.06 -3.92 -8.59
N LEU A 29 3.87 -4.44 -8.26
CA LEU A 29 3.68 -5.68 -7.53
C LEU A 29 2.95 -6.68 -8.43
N ARG A 30 3.42 -7.93 -8.50
CA ARG A 30 2.76 -9.02 -9.23
C ARG A 30 2.70 -10.29 -8.38
N THR A 31 1.73 -11.16 -8.67
CA THR A 31 1.68 -12.52 -8.10
C THR A 31 2.54 -13.49 -8.91
N LEU A 32 3.12 -14.48 -8.25
CA LEU A 32 3.85 -15.61 -8.85
C LEU A 32 3.01 -16.89 -8.95
N GLU A 33 1.74 -16.80 -8.56
CA GLU A 33 0.76 -17.89 -8.57
C GLU A 33 -0.61 -17.38 -9.02
N GLN A 34 -1.47 -18.28 -9.50
CA GLN A 34 -2.82 -17.91 -9.90
C GLN A 34 -3.63 -17.48 -8.67
N LEU A 35 -4.16 -16.27 -8.71
CA LEU A 35 -4.96 -15.71 -7.62
C LEU A 35 -6.46 -15.87 -7.95
N PRO A 36 -7.26 -16.56 -7.11
CA PRO A 36 -8.69 -16.68 -7.35
C PRO A 36 -9.41 -15.35 -7.10
N ALA A 37 -10.55 -15.15 -7.77
CA ALA A 37 -11.39 -13.96 -7.54
C ALA A 37 -11.85 -13.91 -6.07
N GLY A 38 -11.77 -12.71 -5.46
CA GLY A 38 -12.10 -12.50 -4.05
C GLY A 38 -11.01 -12.86 -3.05
N ALA A 39 -9.82 -13.28 -3.51
CA ALA A 39 -8.68 -13.50 -2.63
C ALA A 39 -8.16 -12.19 -2.02
N PHE A 40 -7.77 -12.25 -0.75
CA PHE A 40 -7.03 -11.19 -0.08
C PHE A 40 -5.59 -11.16 -0.61
N VAL A 41 -5.08 -9.99 -1.02
CA VAL A 41 -3.71 -9.85 -1.52
C VAL A 41 -2.75 -9.48 -0.40
N CYS A 42 -2.87 -8.24 0.09
CA CYS A 42 -2.14 -7.69 1.22
C CYS A 42 -2.80 -6.39 1.67
N GLU A 43 -2.47 -5.97 2.89
CA GLU A 43 -2.88 -4.71 3.48
C GLU A 43 -2.12 -3.51 2.89
N TYR A 44 -2.81 -2.37 2.70
CA TYR A 44 -2.15 -1.10 2.44
C TYR A 44 -1.88 -0.40 3.78
N VAL A 45 -0.67 -0.59 4.30
CA VAL A 45 -0.27 -0.07 5.61
C VAL A 45 0.66 1.12 5.49
N GLY A 46 0.54 2.04 6.46
CA GLY A 46 1.36 3.24 6.52
C GLY A 46 1.14 4.01 7.81
N LYS A 47 1.71 5.21 7.88
CA LYS A 47 1.48 6.12 8.99
C LYS A 47 0.08 6.74 8.85
N ILE A 48 -0.75 6.60 9.89
CA ILE A 48 -2.02 7.33 10.00
C ILE A 48 -1.71 8.75 10.40
N LEU A 49 -2.31 9.71 9.70
CA LEU A 49 -2.08 11.13 9.87
C LEU A 49 -3.41 11.84 10.05
N THR A 50 -3.43 12.80 10.96
CA THR A 50 -4.48 13.83 10.98
C THR A 50 -4.33 14.76 9.78
N ASN A 51 -5.40 15.50 9.45
CA ASN A 51 -5.36 16.48 8.37
C ASN A 51 -4.24 17.52 8.57
N MET A 52 -4.04 17.98 9.81
CA MET A 52 -2.97 18.94 10.14
C MET A 52 -1.58 18.35 9.88
N GLU A 53 -1.30 17.13 10.36
CA GLU A 53 0.01 16.49 10.13
C GLU A 53 0.27 16.23 8.63
N GLN A 54 -0.79 15.93 7.86
CA GLN A 54 -0.68 15.73 6.43
C GLN A 54 -0.36 17.04 5.69
N GLU A 55 -0.98 18.15 6.08
CA GLU A 55 -0.68 19.48 5.52
C GLU A 55 0.77 19.90 5.81
N GLU A 56 1.23 19.73 7.05
CA GLU A 56 2.63 19.98 7.42
C GLU A 56 3.60 19.14 6.59
N ARG A 57 3.29 17.85 6.39
CA ARG A 57 4.12 16.95 5.60
C ARG A 57 4.19 17.36 4.13
N ILE A 58 3.10 17.82 3.53
CA ILE A 58 3.07 18.33 2.16
C ILE A 58 3.92 19.60 2.05
N ASN A 59 3.82 20.51 3.02
CA ASN A 59 4.61 21.74 3.03
C ASN A 59 6.11 21.47 3.14
N ASN A 60 6.49 20.54 4.01
CA ASN A 60 7.90 20.11 4.15
C ASN A 60 8.40 19.39 2.89
N ALA A 61 7.59 18.53 2.29
CA ALA A 61 7.95 17.84 1.04
C ALA A 61 8.18 18.81 -0.13
N LYS A 62 7.42 19.91 -0.21
CA LYS A 62 7.65 20.96 -1.23
C LYS A 62 9.00 21.67 -1.05
N ALA A 63 9.53 21.71 0.17
CA ALA A 63 10.79 22.36 0.48
C ALA A 63 12.01 21.45 0.21
N ASP A 64 11.82 20.13 0.09
CA ASP A 64 12.88 19.15 -0.10
C ASP A 64 12.80 18.48 -1.50
N PRO A 65 13.72 18.80 -2.43
CA PRO A 65 13.70 18.23 -3.79
C PRO A 65 13.98 16.72 -3.84
N THR A 66 14.42 16.10 -2.74
CA THR A 66 14.62 14.65 -2.66
C THR A 66 13.32 13.87 -2.45
N VAL A 67 12.25 14.53 -2.00
CA VAL A 67 10.95 13.90 -1.77
C VAL A 67 10.14 13.90 -3.06
N THR A 68 10.30 12.85 -3.87
CA THR A 68 9.65 12.76 -5.19
C THR A 68 8.25 12.16 -5.16
N HIS A 69 7.95 11.25 -4.21
CA HIS A 69 6.69 10.51 -4.18
C HIS A 69 6.05 10.52 -2.79
N THR A 70 4.79 10.95 -2.72
CA THR A 70 3.94 10.81 -1.54
C THR A 70 2.76 9.89 -1.88
N TYR A 71 2.32 9.09 -0.91
CA TYR A 71 1.26 8.11 -1.12
C TYR A 71 0.10 8.29 -0.12
N PRO A 72 -0.53 9.49 -0.07
CA PRO A 72 -1.66 9.72 0.81
C PRO A 72 -2.88 8.92 0.34
N ILE A 73 -3.55 8.29 1.29
CA ILE A 73 -4.87 7.67 1.09
C ILE A 73 -5.75 8.16 2.23
N LEU A 74 -6.96 8.63 1.89
CA LEU A 74 -7.97 8.98 2.87
C LEU A 74 -8.48 7.70 3.52
N LEU A 75 -8.34 7.61 4.84
CA LEU A 75 -8.82 6.49 5.63
C LEU A 75 -10.04 6.95 6.42
N ASP A 76 -11.15 7.13 5.70
CA ASP A 76 -12.45 7.38 6.32
C ASP A 76 -13.24 6.07 6.33
N GLY A 77 -13.88 5.76 7.46
CA GLY A 77 -14.79 4.63 7.60
C GLY A 77 -16.21 5.14 7.50
N ASP A 78 -16.80 5.11 6.30
CA ASP A 78 -18.24 5.26 6.11
C ASP A 78 -19.01 4.13 6.83
#